data_AF-A0A424SSQ5-F1
#
_entry.id   AF-A0A424SSQ5-F1
#
_cell.length_a   1.000
_cell.length_b   1.000
_cell.length_c   1.000
_cell.angle_alpha   90.00
_cell.angle_beta   90.00
_cell.angle_gamma   90.00
#
_symmetry.space_group_name_H-M   'P 1'
#
loop_
_entity.id
_entity.type
_entity.pdbx_description
1 polymer ?
#
loop_
_entity_poly.entity_id
_entity_poly.type
_entity_poly.pdbx_seq_one_letter_code
_entity_poly.pdbx_strand_id
1 'polypeptide(L)'
;MLLFLLGTFFCLRNIFQIKKEQERLYNLLNGKITSLKFTPLLLKDILDELNKKEDMILEERKAIILFERIATKMDFDKEVNKYLVVVLVFLGLLGTFWGLLITIEAVGKTIGELSIEEDNVLLTFLSLKEALKAPLSGMGTAFATSLFGLAASLSLGFVDLQLTKAQNDFLIYVEDTLHNLSRKSTIKINKTEGISEEYIAAIIAETAEGIANLQKLLEKNEKSRKTFEELIEKSVNTISKINDEINIRNNQFQKGEIISIEHLRNIDNNI
;
A
#
# COMPACT_ATOMS: atom_id res chain seq x y z
N MET A 1 -9.74 -22.47 5.97
CA MET A 1 -11.11 -21.91 6.05
C MET A 1 -11.35 -21.12 7.34
N LEU A 2 -11.06 -21.64 8.53
CA LEU A 2 -11.30 -20.94 9.81
C LEU A 2 -10.48 -19.64 9.97
N LEU A 3 -9.20 -19.65 9.57
CA LEU A 3 -8.34 -18.45 9.52
C LEU A 3 -8.83 -17.38 8.53
N PHE A 4 -9.40 -17.80 7.39
CA PHE A 4 -9.97 -16.87 6.42
C PHE A 4 -11.22 -16.21 6.97
N LEU A 5 -12.14 -16.98 7.56
CA LEU A 5 -13.33 -16.44 8.23
C LEU A 5 -12.95 -15.50 9.37
N LEU A 6 -11.94 -15.85 10.18
CA LEU A 6 -11.46 -14.99 11.26
C LEU A 6 -10.81 -13.71 10.73
N GLY A 7 -9.98 -13.80 9.68
CA GLY A 7 -9.32 -12.65 9.05
C GLY A 7 -10.32 -11.71 8.37
N THR A 8 -11.24 -12.24 7.57
CA THR A 8 -12.32 -11.47 6.95
C THR A 8 -13.22 -10.82 8.01
N PHE A 9 -13.57 -11.53 9.08
CA PHE A 9 -14.34 -10.97 10.19
C PHE A 9 -13.57 -9.86 10.93
N PHE A 10 -12.27 -10.03 11.14
CA PHE A 10 -11.42 -9.03 11.80
C PHE A 10 -11.32 -7.75 10.96
N CYS A 11 -11.11 -7.86 9.65
CA CYS A 11 -11.03 -6.69 8.77
C CYS A 11 -12.39 -5.99 8.57
N LEU A 12 -13.50 -6.74 8.44
CA LEU A 12 -14.86 -6.17 8.42
C LEU A 12 -15.17 -5.41 9.70
N ARG A 13 -14.78 -5.97 10.85
CA ARG A 13 -14.92 -5.31 12.16
C ARG A 13 -14.10 -4.03 12.24
N ASN A 14 -12.87 -4.02 11.74
CA ASN A 14 -12.03 -2.81 11.71
C ASN A 14 -12.60 -1.71 10.81
N ILE A 15 -13.12 -2.06 9.63
CA ILE A 15 -13.81 -1.10 8.74
C ILE A 15 -15.06 -0.51 9.43
N PHE A 16 -15.87 -1.35 10.07
CA PHE A 16 -17.05 -0.88 10.79
C PHE A 16 -16.70 -0.02 12.00
N GLN A 17 -15.59 -0.32 12.70
CA GLN A 17 -15.09 0.55 13.77
C GLN A 17 -14.73 1.93 13.22
N ILE A 18 -13.93 2.02 12.15
CA ILE A 18 -13.46 3.32 11.63
C ILE A 18 -14.59 4.18 11.08
N LYS A 19 -15.55 3.60 10.33
CA LYS A 19 -16.73 4.37 9.85
C LYS A 19 -17.59 4.89 11.00
N LYS A 20 -17.77 4.08 12.04
CA LYS A 20 -18.57 4.46 13.22
C LYS A 20 -17.88 5.53 14.07
N GLU A 21 -16.55 5.54 14.10
CA GLU A 21 -15.76 6.60 14.75
C GLU A 21 -15.84 7.93 13.99
N GLN A 22 -15.83 7.91 12.64
CA GLN A 22 -16.02 9.12 11.81
C GLN A 22 -17.39 9.79 12.04
N GLU A 23 -18.48 9.01 12.03
CA GLU A 23 -19.82 9.54 12.29
C GLU A 23 -19.97 10.11 13.72
N ARG A 24 -19.25 9.55 14.70
CA ARG A 24 -19.30 10.04 16.09
C ARG A 24 -18.46 11.29 16.32
N LEU A 25 -17.32 11.44 15.63
CA LEU A 25 -16.54 12.68 15.61
C LEU A 25 -17.34 13.82 14.99
N TYR A 26 -18.02 13.56 13.87
CA TYR A 26 -18.92 14.52 13.24
C TYR A 26 -20.06 14.96 14.18
N ASN A 27 -20.62 14.03 14.95
CA ASN A 27 -21.69 14.32 15.92
C ASN A 27 -21.21 15.01 17.21
N LEU A 28 -19.95 14.80 17.62
CA LEU A 28 -19.31 15.49 18.76
C LEU A 28 -18.95 16.94 18.41
N LEU A 29 -18.40 17.19 17.21
CA LEU A 29 -18.05 18.54 16.75
C LEU A 29 -19.29 19.43 16.53
N ASN A 30 -20.43 18.84 16.16
CA ASN A 30 -21.71 19.51 16.00
C ASN A 30 -22.53 19.67 17.30
N GLY A 31 -21.93 19.37 18.47
CA GLY A 31 -22.47 19.77 19.78
C GLY A 31 -23.76 19.07 20.22
N LYS A 32 -23.97 17.79 19.88
CA LYS A 32 -25.27 17.11 20.13
C LYS A 32 -25.31 16.02 21.20
N ILE A 33 -24.24 15.67 21.92
CA ILE A 33 -24.32 14.61 22.95
C ILE A 33 -23.54 14.94 24.23
N THR A 34 -24.28 15.22 25.31
CA THR A 34 -23.84 15.37 26.70
C THR A 34 -23.94 14.06 27.50
N SER A 35 -23.80 12.87 26.90
CA SER A 35 -23.86 11.64 27.71
C SER A 35 -22.95 10.52 27.25
N LEU A 36 -22.07 10.16 28.20
CA LEU A 36 -21.23 8.98 28.23
C LEU A 36 -22.07 7.72 28.15
N LYS A 37 -21.82 6.89 27.13
CA LYS A 37 -21.63 5.44 27.31
C LYS A 37 -21.12 4.83 26.01
N PHE A 38 -20.01 4.09 26.14
CA PHE A 38 -19.45 3.12 25.20
C PHE A 38 -18.31 3.60 24.26
N THR A 39 -17.10 3.35 24.76
CA THR A 39 -15.73 3.59 24.27
C THR A 39 -15.33 2.78 23.01
N PRO A 40 -14.44 3.33 22.18
CA PRO A 40 -13.09 2.75 22.10
C PRO A 40 -11.96 3.78 22.30
N LEU A 41 -10.78 3.24 22.65
CA LEU A 41 -9.64 3.89 23.31
C LEU A 41 -9.00 5.13 22.63
N LEU A 42 -9.26 5.40 21.35
CA LEU A 42 -8.48 6.39 20.58
C LEU A 42 -8.87 7.84 20.88
N LEU A 43 -10.15 8.09 21.16
CA LEU A 43 -10.63 9.43 21.47
C LEU A 43 -10.80 9.70 22.97
N LYS A 44 -10.65 8.69 23.83
CA LYS A 44 -10.90 8.84 25.27
C LYS A 44 -9.90 9.80 25.91
N ASP A 45 -8.61 9.68 25.60
CA ASP A 45 -7.58 10.56 26.15
C ASP A 45 -7.77 12.01 25.68
N ILE A 46 -8.13 12.21 24.41
CA ILE A 46 -8.45 13.53 23.84
C ILE A 46 -9.71 14.12 24.48
N LEU A 47 -10.75 13.31 24.69
CA LEU A 47 -12.03 13.75 25.24
C LEU A 47 -11.97 14.01 26.75
N ASP A 48 -11.23 13.20 27.52
CA ASP A 48 -11.01 13.45 28.95
C ASP A 48 -10.11 14.68 29.17
N GLU A 49 -9.12 14.94 28.32
CA GLU A 49 -8.26 16.12 28.44
C GLU A 49 -8.94 17.41 27.96
N LEU A 50 -9.73 17.37 26.88
CA LEU A 50 -10.52 18.52 26.42
C LEU A 50 -11.65 18.88 27.41
N ASN A 51 -12.27 17.89 28.06
CA ASN A 51 -13.37 18.11 29.00
C ASN A 51 -12.90 18.48 30.42
N LYS A 52 -11.62 18.22 30.77
CA LYS A 52 -11.06 18.59 32.09
C LYS A 52 -10.60 20.03 32.21
N LYS A 53 -10.42 20.76 31.11
CA LYS A 53 -9.92 22.14 31.12
C LYS A 53 -10.64 22.98 30.08
N GLU A 54 -11.80 23.48 30.48
CA GLU A 54 -12.64 24.43 29.74
C GLU A 54 -11.94 25.79 29.47
N ASP A 55 -10.73 26.02 30.00
CA ASP A 55 -10.15 27.37 30.13
C ASP A 55 -8.65 27.50 29.84
N MET A 56 -8.03 26.63 29.05
CA MET A 56 -6.65 26.89 28.59
C MET A 56 -6.45 26.54 27.13
N ILE A 57 -5.91 27.54 26.41
CA ILE A 57 -5.21 27.47 25.13
C ILE A 57 -4.61 26.07 24.98
N LEU A 58 -5.17 25.29 24.05
CA LEU A 58 -4.58 24.03 23.65
C LEU A 58 -3.17 24.38 23.14
N GLU A 59 -2.14 24.09 23.94
CA GLU A 59 -0.76 24.19 23.46
C GLU A 59 -0.72 23.33 22.20
N GLU A 60 -0.59 23.98 21.04
CA GLU A 60 -0.58 23.39 19.69
C GLU A 60 0.30 22.13 19.63
N ARG A 61 1.36 22.12 20.44
CA ARG A 61 2.29 21.01 20.67
C ARG A 61 1.68 19.73 21.24
N LYS A 62 0.66 19.78 22.11
CA LYS A 62 0.02 18.60 22.73
C LYS A 62 -0.97 17.92 21.78
N ALA A 63 -1.68 18.70 20.95
CA ALA A 63 -2.55 18.16 19.90
C ALA A 63 -1.75 17.35 18.87
N ILE A 64 -0.55 17.83 18.51
CA ILE A 64 0.38 17.13 17.62
C ILE A 64 0.83 15.79 18.22
N ILE A 65 1.17 15.74 19.51
CA ILE A 65 1.62 14.50 20.18
C ILE A 65 0.50 13.46 20.25
N LEU A 66 -0.75 13.88 20.50
CA LEU A 66 -1.91 12.98 20.52
C LEU A 66 -2.23 12.46 19.11
N PHE A 67 -2.09 13.30 18.08
CA PHE A 67 -2.22 12.90 16.68
C PHE A 67 -1.15 11.86 16.30
N GLU A 68 0.11 12.10 16.65
CA GLU A 68 1.22 11.18 16.39
C GLU A 68 0.99 9.81 17.03
N ARG A 69 0.39 9.79 18.24
CA ARG A 69 0.03 8.55 18.94
C ARG A 69 -1.12 7.78 18.27
N ILE A 70 -2.09 8.49 17.69
CA ILE A 70 -3.18 7.89 16.89
C ILE A 70 -2.64 7.32 15.58
N ALA A 71 -1.82 8.10 14.86
CA ALA A 71 -1.18 7.68 13.62
C ALA A 71 -0.33 6.42 13.84
N THR A 72 0.50 6.40 14.88
CA THR A 72 1.33 5.24 15.24
C THR A 72 0.49 3.99 15.51
N LYS A 73 -0.67 4.11 16.15
CA LYS A 73 -1.55 2.97 16.42
C LYS A 73 -2.24 2.47 15.15
N MET A 74 -2.67 3.39 14.26
CA MET A 74 -3.26 3.04 12.97
C MET A 74 -2.25 2.31 12.07
N ASP A 75 -0.97 2.69 12.12
CA ASP A 75 0.12 2.01 11.43
C ASP A 75 0.36 0.60 11.96
N PHE A 76 0.29 0.38 13.28
CA PHE A 76 0.41 -0.97 13.85
C PHE A 76 -0.70 -1.92 13.37
N ASP A 77 -1.95 -1.45 13.33
CA ASP A 77 -3.08 -2.27 12.84
C ASP A 77 -2.90 -2.64 11.35
N LYS A 78 -2.29 -1.76 10.56
CA LYS A 78 -1.93 -2.02 9.16
C LYS A 78 -0.83 -3.06 9.02
N GLU A 79 0.20 -3.01 9.86
CA GLU A 79 1.25 -4.03 9.88
C GLU A 79 0.69 -5.43 10.21
N VAL A 80 -0.26 -5.49 11.15
CA VAL A 80 -0.95 -6.74 11.49
C VAL A 80 -1.75 -7.29 10.31
N ASN A 81 -2.50 -6.44 9.60
CA ASN A 81 -3.22 -6.85 8.38
C ASN A 81 -2.27 -7.39 7.30
N LYS A 82 -1.17 -6.67 7.04
CA LYS A 82 -0.15 -7.09 6.06
C LYS A 82 0.47 -8.43 6.44
N TYR A 83 0.73 -8.65 7.72
CA TYR A 83 1.22 -9.93 8.23
C TYR A 83 0.20 -11.05 8.00
N LEU A 84 -1.09 -10.80 8.25
CA LEU A 84 -2.17 -11.78 8.05
C LEU A 84 -2.26 -12.21 6.57
N VAL A 85 -2.15 -11.27 5.63
CA VAL A 85 -2.10 -11.56 4.18
C VAL A 85 -0.93 -12.51 3.85
N VAL A 86 0.27 -12.23 4.36
CA VAL A 86 1.46 -13.06 4.12
C VAL A 86 1.29 -14.46 4.72
N VAL A 87 0.75 -14.55 5.94
CA VAL A 87 0.48 -15.85 6.59
C VAL A 87 -0.54 -16.68 5.81
N LEU A 88 -1.58 -16.05 5.25
CA LEU A 88 -2.58 -16.73 4.41
C LEU A 88 -1.95 -17.34 3.14
N VAL A 89 -1.05 -16.60 2.49
CA VAL A 89 -0.30 -17.09 1.33
C VAL A 89 0.60 -18.26 1.73
N PHE A 90 1.35 -18.12 2.82
CA PHE A 90 2.22 -19.19 3.33
C PHE A 90 1.43 -20.45 3.68
N LEU A 91 0.25 -20.30 4.31
CA LEU A 91 -0.62 -21.42 4.66
C LEU A 91 -1.19 -22.12 3.42
N GLY A 92 -1.48 -21.37 2.34
CA GLY A 92 -1.86 -21.94 1.05
C GLY A 92 -0.75 -22.80 0.43
N LEU A 93 0.49 -22.30 0.45
CA LEU A 93 1.68 -23.03 0.00
C LEU A 93 1.95 -24.28 0.85
N LEU A 94 1.74 -24.19 2.17
CA LEU A 94 1.86 -25.34 3.07
C LEU A 94 0.85 -26.44 2.71
N GLY A 95 -0.37 -26.07 2.28
CA GLY A 95 -1.39 -27.01 1.82
C GLY A 95 -0.95 -27.81 0.59
N THR A 96 -0.30 -27.18 -0.40
CA THR A 96 0.26 -27.92 -1.54
C THR A 96 1.43 -28.79 -1.14
N PHE A 97 2.28 -28.31 -0.24
CA PHE A 97 3.40 -29.11 0.29
C PHE A 97 2.90 -30.37 1.00
N TRP A 98 1.90 -30.25 1.86
CA TRP A 98 1.28 -31.37 2.56
C TRP A 98 0.66 -32.38 1.60
N GLY A 99 -0.04 -31.92 0.57
CA GLY A 99 -0.61 -32.81 -0.43
C GLY A 99 0.44 -33.55 -1.25
N LEU A 100 1.55 -32.90 -1.58
CA LEU A 100 2.67 -33.57 -2.25
C LEU A 100 3.32 -34.65 -1.36
N LEU A 101 3.43 -34.43 -0.04
CA LEU A 101 3.91 -35.46 0.89
C LEU A 101 3.02 -36.71 0.87
N ILE A 102 1.69 -36.53 0.93
CA ILE A 102 0.73 -37.64 0.85
C ILE A 102 0.88 -38.39 -0.48
N THR A 103 1.06 -37.66 -1.59
CA THR A 103 1.27 -38.26 -2.91
C THR A 103 2.55 -39.10 -2.95
N ILE A 104 3.65 -38.58 -2.39
CA ILE A 104 4.94 -39.30 -2.35
C ILE A 104 4.85 -40.55 -1.47
N GLU A 105 4.17 -40.46 -0.31
CA GLU A 105 3.98 -41.61 0.58
C GLU A 105 3.16 -42.72 -0.09
N ALA A 106 2.06 -42.35 -0.77
CA ALA A 106 1.21 -43.30 -1.50
C ALA A 106 1.97 -43.98 -2.64
N VAL A 107 2.76 -43.23 -3.42
CA VAL A 107 3.59 -43.78 -4.49
C VAL A 107 4.70 -44.69 -3.93
N GLY A 108 5.36 -44.28 -2.84
CA GLY A 108 6.40 -45.08 -2.19
C GLY A 108 5.86 -46.42 -1.66
N LYS A 109 4.67 -46.41 -1.06
CA LYS A 109 3.98 -47.63 -0.61
C LYS A 109 3.63 -48.56 -1.77
N THR A 110 3.12 -48.00 -2.87
CA THR A 110 2.78 -48.75 -4.09
C THR A 110 4.00 -49.45 -4.70
N ILE A 111 5.14 -48.75 -4.77
CA ILE A 111 6.38 -49.32 -5.30
C ILE A 111 6.92 -50.43 -4.37
N GLY A 112 6.79 -50.25 -3.05
CA GLY A 112 7.23 -51.26 -2.07
C GLY A 112 6.36 -52.52 -2.01
N GLU A 113 5.07 -52.41 -2.32
CA GLU A 113 4.13 -53.54 -2.35
C GLU A 113 4.17 -54.34 -3.67
N LEU A 114 4.85 -53.82 -4.71
CA LEU A 114 4.98 -54.47 -6.01
C LEU A 114 5.97 -55.65 -5.96
N SER A 115 5.52 -56.77 -5.41
CA SER A 115 6.22 -58.05 -5.46
C SER A 115 6.06 -58.61 -6.88
N ILE A 116 7.17 -58.76 -7.61
CA ILE A 116 7.17 -59.31 -8.97
C ILE A 116 7.04 -60.83 -8.86
N GLU A 117 5.83 -61.36 -8.75
CA GLU A 117 5.54 -62.77 -9.05
C GLU A 117 5.23 -62.89 -10.55
N GLU A 118 6.01 -63.70 -11.27
CA GLU A 118 6.00 -63.80 -12.74
C GLU A 118 4.64 -64.24 -13.33
N ASP A 119 3.75 -64.84 -12.54
CA ASP A 119 2.52 -65.46 -13.02
C ASP A 119 1.34 -64.51 -13.23
N ASN A 120 1.42 -63.23 -12.82
CA ASN A 120 0.24 -62.35 -12.88
C ASN A 120 0.50 -60.86 -13.15
N VAL A 121 1.28 -60.58 -14.20
CA VAL A 121 1.60 -59.21 -14.68
C VAL A 121 0.35 -58.33 -14.87
N LEU A 122 -0.78 -58.91 -15.29
CA LEU A 122 -2.04 -58.17 -15.49
C LEU A 122 -2.64 -57.66 -14.17
N LEU A 123 -2.61 -58.50 -13.12
CA LEU A 123 -3.09 -58.13 -11.79
C LEU A 123 -2.18 -57.10 -11.11
N THR A 124 -0.86 -57.22 -11.30
CA THR A 124 0.12 -56.24 -10.82
C THR A 124 -0.05 -54.89 -11.51
N PHE A 125 -0.33 -54.87 -12.82
CA PHE A 125 -0.60 -53.64 -13.56
C PHE A 125 -1.92 -52.96 -13.14
N LEU A 126 -2.98 -53.74 -12.93
CA LEU A 126 -4.25 -53.21 -12.43
C LEU A 126 -4.12 -52.63 -11.01
N SER A 127 -3.32 -53.27 -10.15
CA SER A 127 -3.03 -52.78 -8.80
C SER A 127 -2.21 -51.48 -8.85
N LEU A 128 -1.20 -51.38 -9.71
CA LEU A 128 -0.44 -50.15 -9.94
C LEU A 128 -1.35 -49.00 -10.43
N LYS A 129 -2.24 -49.29 -11.38
CA LYS A 129 -3.19 -48.30 -11.91
C LYS A 129 -4.12 -47.76 -10.81
N GLU A 130 -4.68 -48.63 -9.99
CA GLU A 130 -5.60 -48.21 -8.92
C GLU A 130 -4.84 -47.46 -7.80
N ALA A 131 -3.61 -47.90 -7.51
CA ALA A 131 -2.74 -47.27 -6.52
C ALA A 131 -2.21 -45.89 -6.94
N LEU A 132 -2.06 -45.63 -8.25
CA LEU A 132 -1.71 -44.29 -8.76
C LEU A 132 -2.89 -43.31 -8.81
N LYS A 133 -4.13 -43.82 -8.82
CA LYS A 133 -5.35 -43.00 -8.89
C LYS A 133 -5.61 -42.23 -7.60
N ALA A 134 -5.29 -42.83 -6.45
CA ALA A 134 -5.40 -42.20 -5.13
C ALA A 134 -4.51 -40.94 -4.97
N PRO A 135 -3.18 -40.99 -5.25
CA PRO A 135 -2.32 -39.82 -5.25
C PRO A 135 -2.74 -38.74 -6.26
N LEU A 136 -3.23 -39.14 -7.44
CA LEU A 136 -3.70 -38.21 -8.47
C LEU A 136 -4.90 -37.38 -7.98
N SER A 137 -5.82 -38.03 -7.24
CA SER A 137 -6.95 -37.36 -6.61
C SER A 137 -6.52 -36.47 -5.44
N GLY A 138 -5.56 -36.91 -4.62
CA GLY A 138 -5.02 -36.14 -3.49
C GLY A 138 -4.34 -34.83 -3.91
N MET A 139 -3.71 -34.82 -5.09
CA MET A 139 -3.11 -33.61 -5.67
C MET A 139 -4.15 -32.51 -5.94
N GLY A 140 -5.36 -32.87 -6.37
CA GLY A 140 -6.43 -31.91 -6.64
C GLY A 140 -6.92 -31.18 -5.39
N THR A 141 -7.07 -31.90 -4.27
CA THR A 141 -7.44 -31.31 -2.98
C THR A 141 -6.34 -30.40 -2.42
N ALA A 142 -5.08 -30.77 -2.62
CA ALA A 142 -3.93 -29.95 -2.23
C ALA A 142 -3.87 -28.63 -3.03
N PHE A 143 -4.10 -28.71 -4.33
CA PHE A 143 -4.14 -27.56 -5.23
C PHE A 143 -5.31 -26.62 -4.89
N ALA A 144 -6.49 -27.16 -4.61
CA ALA A 144 -7.66 -26.38 -4.19
C ALA A 144 -7.41 -25.62 -2.87
N THR A 145 -6.63 -26.19 -1.95
CA THR A 145 -6.25 -25.53 -0.69
C THR A 145 -5.35 -24.32 -0.92
N SER A 146 -4.41 -24.40 -1.86
CA SER A 146 -3.56 -23.26 -2.26
C SER A 146 -4.36 -22.18 -2.99
N LEU A 147 -5.22 -22.57 -3.94
CA LEU A 147 -6.09 -21.63 -4.65
C LEU A 147 -7.01 -20.87 -3.67
N PHE A 148 -7.52 -21.55 -2.65
CA PHE A 148 -8.29 -20.93 -1.58
C PHE A 148 -7.45 -19.97 -0.74
N GLY A 149 -6.21 -20.33 -0.37
CA GLY A 149 -5.30 -19.47 0.38
C GLY A 149 -4.92 -18.18 -0.36
N LEU A 150 -4.73 -18.28 -1.68
CA LEU A 150 -4.40 -17.15 -2.54
C LEU A 150 -5.63 -16.26 -2.86
N ALA A 151 -6.80 -16.86 -3.09
CA ALA A 151 -8.04 -16.09 -3.24
C ALA A 151 -8.41 -15.35 -1.94
N ALA A 152 -8.16 -15.98 -0.80
CA ALA A 152 -8.34 -15.40 0.52
C ALA A 152 -7.41 -14.20 0.77
N SER A 153 -6.12 -14.33 0.41
CA SER A 153 -5.15 -13.24 0.58
C SER A 153 -5.45 -12.05 -0.34
N LEU A 154 -5.91 -12.30 -1.57
CA LEU A 154 -6.38 -11.26 -2.49
C LEU A 154 -7.61 -10.51 -1.95
N SER A 155 -8.60 -11.24 -1.46
CA SER A 155 -9.80 -10.64 -0.87
C SER A 155 -9.44 -9.76 0.34
N LEU A 156 -8.54 -10.24 1.21
CA LEU A 156 -8.09 -9.48 2.36
C LEU A 156 -7.23 -8.26 1.97
N GLY A 157 -6.37 -8.41 0.96
CA GLY A 157 -5.59 -7.30 0.39
C GLY A 157 -6.46 -6.19 -0.18
N PHE A 158 -7.59 -6.53 -0.82
CA PHE A 158 -8.56 -5.54 -1.26
C PHE A 158 -9.17 -4.76 -0.08
N VAL A 159 -9.48 -5.44 1.02
CA VAL A 159 -10.01 -4.82 2.24
C VAL A 159 -8.96 -3.89 2.88
N ASP A 160 -7.69 -4.28 2.86
CA ASP A 160 -6.57 -3.46 3.37
C ASP A 160 -6.37 -2.16 2.56
N LEU A 161 -6.58 -2.20 1.24
CA LEU A 161 -6.58 -1.00 0.41
C LEU A 161 -7.70 -0.03 0.79
N GLN A 162 -8.91 -0.56 1.02
CA GLN A 162 -10.07 0.25 1.44
C GLN A 162 -9.83 0.87 2.82
N LEU A 163 -9.19 0.12 3.73
CA LEU A 163 -8.80 0.60 5.05
C LEU A 163 -7.78 1.73 4.94
N THR A 164 -6.70 1.54 4.16
CA THR A 164 -5.65 2.53 3.97
C THR A 164 -6.22 3.84 3.41
N LYS A 165 -7.16 3.77 2.47
CA LYS A 165 -7.85 4.95 1.95
C LYS A 165 -8.64 5.68 3.05
N ALA A 166 -9.49 4.96 3.79
CA ALA A 166 -10.29 5.55 4.86
C ALA A 166 -9.45 6.17 5.98
N GLN A 167 -8.29 5.58 6.29
CA GLN A 167 -7.34 6.12 7.26
C GLN A 167 -6.71 7.44 6.78
N ASN A 168 -6.26 7.50 5.52
CA ASN A 168 -5.73 8.74 4.94
C ASN A 168 -6.77 9.85 4.92
N ASP A 169 -8.01 9.52 4.50
CA ASP A 169 -9.12 10.47 4.50
C ASP A 169 -9.43 10.98 5.93
N PHE A 170 -9.31 10.12 6.94
CA PHE A 170 -9.47 10.50 8.35
C PHE A 170 -8.35 11.43 8.84
N LEU A 171 -7.09 11.15 8.49
CA LEU A 171 -5.95 11.99 8.88
C LEU A 171 -6.09 13.40 8.31
N ILE A 172 -6.46 13.51 7.02
CA ILE A 172 -6.74 14.80 6.37
C ILE A 172 -7.88 15.54 7.10
N TYR A 173 -8.97 14.82 7.42
CA TYR A 173 -10.09 15.43 8.15
C TYR A 173 -9.71 15.94 9.55
N VAL A 174 -8.87 15.21 10.28
CA VAL A 174 -8.39 15.64 11.61
C VAL A 174 -7.47 16.86 11.49
N GLU A 175 -6.58 16.87 10.51
CA GLU A 175 -5.70 18.02 10.21
C GLU A 175 -6.51 19.29 9.92
N ASP A 176 -7.49 19.20 9.01
CA ASP A 176 -8.40 20.32 8.69
C ASP A 176 -9.18 20.79 9.93
N THR A 177 -9.61 19.85 10.78
CA THR A 177 -10.36 20.18 12.01
C THR A 177 -9.51 20.94 13.02
N LEU A 178 -8.23 20.55 13.19
CA LEU A 178 -7.29 21.25 14.07
C LEU A 178 -6.99 22.66 13.55
N HIS A 179 -6.78 22.82 12.25
CA HIS A 179 -6.58 24.15 11.64
C HIS A 179 -7.79 25.07 11.86
N ASN A 180 -9.01 24.54 11.71
CA ASN A 180 -10.24 25.29 11.95
C ASN A 180 -10.42 25.66 13.42
N LEU A 181 -10.07 24.77 14.35
CA LEU A 181 -10.17 25.03 15.79
C LEU A 181 -9.17 26.10 16.23
N SER A 182 -7.92 26.01 15.75
CA SER A 182 -6.87 27.03 15.98
C SER A 182 -7.31 28.41 15.46
N ARG A 183 -7.81 28.48 14.22
CA ARG A 183 -8.35 29.72 13.64
C ARG A 183 -9.52 30.28 14.44
N LYS A 184 -10.43 29.43 14.92
CA LYS A 184 -11.59 29.86 15.71
C LYS A 184 -11.20 30.33 17.11
N SER A 185 -10.16 29.76 17.74
CA SER A 185 -9.61 30.28 19.00
C SER A 185 -9.00 31.66 18.82
N THR A 186 -8.23 31.89 17.75
CA THR A 186 -7.66 33.21 17.43
C THR A 186 -8.77 34.26 17.23
N ILE A 187 -9.85 33.89 16.54
CA ILE A 187 -11.00 34.80 16.32
C ILE A 187 -11.79 35.07 17.62
N LYS A 188 -11.87 34.12 18.55
CA LYS A 188 -12.57 34.32 19.84
C LYS A 188 -11.81 35.25 20.77
N ILE A 189 -10.48 35.20 20.79
CA ILE A 189 -9.62 36.13 21.55
C ILE A 189 -9.86 37.58 21.05
N ASN A 190 -10.09 37.76 19.75
CA ASN A 190 -10.29 39.06 19.11
C ASN A 190 -11.72 39.63 19.21
N LYS A 191 -12.67 38.94 19.85
CA LYS A 191 -14.09 39.37 19.92
C LYS A 191 -14.47 40.08 21.23
N THR A 192 -13.56 40.18 22.19
CA THR A 192 -13.88 40.73 23.53
C THR A 192 -13.53 42.21 23.70
N GLU A 193 -12.82 42.83 22.76
CA GLU A 193 -12.62 44.28 22.75
C GLU A 193 -12.85 44.81 21.35
N GLY A 194 -13.55 45.94 21.25
CA GLY A 194 -13.88 46.59 19.99
C GLY A 194 -12.64 46.81 19.13
N ILE A 195 -12.85 46.84 17.81
CA ILE A 195 -11.83 46.97 16.76
C ILE A 195 -10.68 47.89 17.21
N SER A 196 -9.65 47.30 17.79
CA SER A 196 -8.47 47.98 18.30
C SER A 196 -7.42 48.07 17.20
N GLU A 197 -6.53 49.06 17.27
CA GLU A 197 -5.41 49.22 16.32
C GLU A 197 -4.56 47.94 16.23
N GLU A 198 -4.52 47.11 17.28
CA GLU A 198 -3.98 45.75 17.29
C GLU A 198 -4.64 44.79 16.28
N TYR A 199 -5.96 44.87 16.01
CA TYR A 199 -6.62 44.02 15.01
C TYR A 199 -6.19 44.37 13.59
N ILE A 200 -5.98 45.67 13.32
CA ILE A 200 -5.43 46.15 12.04
C ILE A 200 -3.96 45.73 11.92
N ALA A 201 -3.18 45.84 13.00
CA ALA A 201 -1.79 45.37 13.03
C ALA A 201 -1.69 43.85 12.87
N ALA A 202 -2.62 43.07 13.43
CA ALA A 202 -2.67 41.62 13.30
C ALA A 202 -3.02 41.18 11.87
N ILE A 203 -3.97 41.84 11.21
CA ILE A 203 -4.25 41.58 9.78
C ILE A 203 -3.05 42.01 8.91
N ILE A 204 -2.35 43.09 9.24
CA ILE A 204 -1.13 43.49 8.52
C ILE A 204 0.00 42.48 8.74
N ALA A 205 0.15 41.93 9.95
CA ALA A 205 1.13 40.89 10.24
C ALA A 205 0.78 39.57 9.52
N GLU A 206 -0.49 39.16 9.53
CA GLU A 206 -0.96 37.93 8.87
C GLU A 206 -0.87 38.04 7.33
N THR A 207 -1.15 39.22 6.77
CA THR A 207 -0.96 39.48 5.34
C THR A 207 0.53 39.57 4.97
N ALA A 208 1.37 40.15 5.82
CA ALA A 208 2.82 40.18 5.64
C ALA A 208 3.43 38.76 5.69
N GLU A 209 2.97 37.91 6.61
CA GLU A 209 3.39 36.51 6.72
C GLU A 209 2.87 35.67 5.55
N GLY A 210 1.63 35.92 5.09
CA GLY A 210 1.10 35.32 3.86
C GLY A 210 1.92 35.67 2.62
N ILE A 211 2.35 36.92 2.49
CA ILE A 211 3.25 37.36 1.40
C ILE A 211 4.62 36.70 1.52
N ALA A 212 5.18 36.58 2.73
CA ALA A 212 6.46 35.91 2.96
C ALA A 212 6.37 34.41 2.58
N ASN A 213 5.27 33.74 2.90
CA ASN A 213 5.02 32.35 2.52
C ASN A 213 4.83 32.20 1.01
N LEU A 214 4.15 33.14 0.34
CA LEU A 214 4.06 33.17 -1.12
C LEU A 214 5.44 33.37 -1.76
N GLN A 215 6.28 34.28 -1.23
CA GLN A 215 7.65 34.45 -1.70
C GLN A 215 8.46 33.16 -1.55
N LYS A 216 8.35 32.48 -0.41
CA LYS A 216 9.04 31.22 -0.17
C LYS A 216 8.55 30.10 -1.09
N LEU A 217 7.25 30.04 -1.38
CA LEU A 217 6.67 29.11 -2.35
C LEU A 217 7.13 29.42 -3.77
N LEU A 218 7.18 30.69 -4.15
CA LEU A 218 7.69 31.15 -5.46
C LEU A 218 9.17 30.83 -5.62
N GLU A 219 10.00 31.05 -4.60
CA GLU A 219 11.42 30.70 -4.62
C GLU A 219 11.61 29.18 -4.76
N LYS A 220 10.82 28.38 -4.03
CA LYS A 220 10.81 26.93 -4.17
C LYS A 220 10.36 26.50 -5.56
N ASN A 221 9.34 27.15 -6.13
CA ASN A 221 8.84 26.87 -7.47
C ASN A 221 9.87 27.25 -8.54
N GLU A 222 10.55 28.39 -8.39
CA GLU A 222 11.61 28.83 -9.31
C GLU A 222 12.81 27.88 -9.26
N LYS A 223 13.22 27.43 -8.06
CA LYS A 223 14.23 26.38 -7.91
C LYS A 223 13.81 25.08 -8.61
N SER A 224 12.57 24.63 -8.40
CA SER A 224 12.03 23.45 -9.07
C SER A 224 12.02 23.61 -10.59
N ARG A 225 11.66 24.81 -11.07
CA ARG A 225 11.64 25.14 -12.50
C ARG A 225 13.05 25.11 -13.10
N LYS A 226 14.06 25.66 -12.41
CA LYS A 226 15.47 25.57 -12.83
C LYS A 226 15.96 24.13 -12.90
N THR A 227 15.66 23.31 -11.88
CA THR A 227 16.00 21.88 -11.91
C THR A 227 15.33 21.16 -13.07
N PHE A 228 14.09 21.51 -13.40
CA PHE A 228 13.38 20.95 -14.56
C PHE A 228 14.00 21.41 -15.89
N GLU A 229 14.38 22.69 -16.01
CA GLU A 229 15.10 23.22 -17.17
C GLU A 229 16.46 22.50 -17.36
N GLU A 230 17.22 22.27 -16.29
CA GLU A 230 18.47 21.49 -16.33
C GLU A 230 18.26 20.02 -16.74
N LEU A 231 17.16 19.40 -16.26
CA LEU A 231 16.80 18.03 -16.66
C LEU A 231 16.43 17.97 -18.14
N ILE A 232 15.66 18.94 -18.65
CA ILE A 232 15.35 19.05 -20.08
C ILE A 232 16.64 19.21 -20.88
N GLU A 233 17.55 20.08 -20.46
CA GLU A 233 18.84 20.27 -21.14
C GLU A 233 19.64 18.95 -21.19
N LYS A 234 19.73 18.23 -20.07
CA LYS A 234 20.38 16.91 -20.01
C LYS A 234 19.68 15.88 -20.92
N SER A 235 18.35 15.86 -20.96
CA SER A 235 17.59 14.98 -21.85
C SER A 235 17.83 15.32 -23.32
N VAL A 236 17.80 16.60 -23.70
CA VAL A 236 18.09 17.07 -25.07
C VAL A 236 19.52 16.69 -25.46
N ASN A 237 20.50 16.89 -24.58
CA ASN A 237 21.88 16.50 -24.82
C ASN A 237 22.03 14.97 -24.97
N THR A 238 21.28 14.18 -24.19
CA THR A 238 21.30 12.72 -24.29
C THR A 238 20.65 12.26 -25.59
N ILE A 239 19.54 12.89 -26.02
CA ILE A 239 18.89 12.63 -27.31
C ILE A 239 19.83 13.01 -28.46
N SER A 240 20.53 14.14 -28.37
CA SER A 240 21.52 14.54 -29.37
C SER A 240 22.65 13.50 -29.45
N LYS A 241 23.20 13.05 -28.32
CA LYS A 241 24.23 12.00 -28.29
C LYS A 241 23.75 10.68 -28.89
N ILE A 242 22.52 10.27 -28.58
CA ILE A 242 21.90 9.08 -29.17
C ILE A 242 21.75 9.27 -30.69
N ASN A 243 21.29 10.43 -31.13
CA ASN A 243 21.12 10.74 -32.55
C ASN A 243 22.47 10.73 -33.29
N ASP A 244 23.51 11.29 -32.69
CA ASP A 244 24.87 11.25 -33.22
C ASP A 244 25.41 9.82 -33.28
N GLU A 245 25.20 9.02 -32.24
CA GLU A 245 25.61 7.62 -32.20
C GLU A 245 24.86 6.77 -33.25
N ILE A 246 23.55 6.99 -33.42
CA ILE A 246 22.74 6.35 -34.47
C ILE A 246 23.26 6.73 -35.85
N ASN A 247 23.55 8.01 -36.10
CA ASN A 247 24.09 8.47 -37.38
C ASN A 247 25.47 7.87 -37.67
N ILE A 248 26.35 7.78 -36.66
CA ILE A 248 27.66 7.14 -36.80
C ILE A 248 27.49 5.65 -37.12
N ARG A 249 26.65 4.92 -36.38
CA ARG A 249 26.38 3.50 -36.63
C ARG A 249 25.79 3.28 -38.02
N ASN A 250 24.80 4.06 -38.43
CA ASN A 250 24.19 3.95 -39.77
C ASN A 250 25.22 4.17 -40.89
N ASN A 251 26.09 5.18 -40.76
CA ASN A 251 27.15 5.42 -41.72
C ASN A 251 28.20 4.28 -41.73
N GLN A 252 28.50 3.66 -40.59
CA GLN A 252 29.37 2.49 -40.52
C GLN A 252 28.73 1.25 -41.16
N PHE A 253 27.43 1.02 -40.95
CA PHE A 253 26.70 -0.07 -41.59
C PHE A 253 26.69 0.08 -43.12
N GLN A 254 26.38 1.28 -43.63
CA GLN A 254 26.42 1.54 -45.08
C GLN A 254 27.83 1.35 -45.64
N LYS A 255 28.87 1.81 -44.94
CA LYS A 255 30.26 1.62 -45.37
C LYS A 255 30.66 0.14 -45.39
N GLY A 256 30.25 -0.64 -44.40
CA GLY A 256 30.49 -2.09 -44.34
C GLY A 256 29.77 -2.85 -45.46
N GLU A 257 28.56 -2.44 -45.80
CA GLU A 257 27.78 -3.03 -46.89
C GLU A 257 28.41 -2.73 -48.25
N ILE A 258 28.86 -1.48 -48.49
CA ILE A 258 29.57 -1.10 -49.72
C ILE A 258 30.89 -1.88 -49.86
N ILE A 259 31.68 -2.01 -48.79
CA ILE A 259 32.93 -2.78 -48.80
C ILE A 259 32.67 -4.26 -49.09
N SER A 260 31.61 -4.83 -48.52
CA SER A 260 31.24 -6.22 -48.74
C SER A 260 30.82 -6.47 -50.20
N ILE A 261 30.05 -5.55 -50.79
CA ILE A 261 29.64 -5.62 -52.20
C ILE A 261 30.85 -5.42 -53.13
N GLU A 262 31.77 -4.50 -52.81
CA GLU A 262 33.00 -4.29 -53.56
C GLU A 262 33.91 -5.53 -53.54
N HIS A 263 34.03 -6.19 -52.39
CA HIS A 263 34.76 -7.46 -52.27
C HIS A 263 34.12 -8.58 -53.10
N LEU A 264 32.79 -8.72 -53.08
CA LEU A 264 32.09 -9.72 -53.90
C LEU A 264 32.26 -9.44 -55.40
N ARG A 265 32.16 -8.17 -55.82
CA ARG A 265 32.39 -7.76 -57.21
C ARG A 265 33.83 -8.00 -57.68
N ASN A 266 34.82 -7.79 -56.81
CA ASN A 266 36.23 -8.08 -57.14
C ASN A 266 36.54 -9.58 -57.22
N ILE A 267 35.77 -10.43 -56.53
CA ILE A 267 35.90 -11.89 -56.66
C ILE A 267 35.34 -12.34 -58.02
N ASP A 268 34.17 -11.83 -58.42
CA ASP A 268 33.57 -12.17 -59.72
C ASP A 268 34.40 -11.66 -60.92
N ASN A 269 35.11 -10.54 -60.80
CA ASN A 269 35.97 -10.02 -61.87
C ASN A 269 37.34 -10.73 -62.01
N ASN A 270 37.69 -11.63 -61.08
CA ASN A 270 38.97 -12.35 -61.05
C ASN A 270 38.83 -13.84 -61.38
N ILE A 271 37.67 -14.25 -61.91
CA ILE A 271 37.36 -15.59 -62.43
C ILE A 271 37.14 -15.46 -63.94
#